data_AF-A0A7C7C284-F1
#
_entry.id   AF-A0A7C7C284-F1
#
_cell.length_a   1.000
_cell.length_b   1.000
_cell.length_c   1.000
_cell.angle_alpha   90.00
_cell.angle_beta   90.00
_cell.angle_gamma   90.00
#
_symmetry.space_group_name_H-M   'P 1'
#
loop_
_entity.id
_entity.type
_entity.pdbx_description
1 polymer ?
#
loop_
_entity_poly.entity_id
_entity_poly.type
_entity_poly.pdbx_seq_one_letter_code
_entity_poly.pdbx_strand_id
1 'polypeptide(L)'
;MPSVNELLESILTATGGALTPEQEATLSHFRYDVPSNTLIADRSIQTILSSLFLGEGFKLSSGADQVMTTNLLTDIDYFSPGSGIKDQSILANQDVTGLIPLSTPVLGDDLIFLEANGPEDTSGAVNYEGTNIVPLNVASFGIKFTFEEPIVNADFLFYEIFAGTDDTGKLIYQQLRTNLSMASGSTFDWFFTNPLFGTTGLQIYTRLSIAKGGEDEPRTILQVRRSSTMPTRHWVESKFRSWEEVEVFSVFGTEFEEFSSIPESSTTSSSFQSKLSVTTALKPAGKYRIMFNAQATNKDGDKATEVEFEVDGVAQHNHSNGGDYITVISKEDNQWVSEFVVSYITLVSASTIDLDINYRKDDKTARISDARIEIWRVV
;
A
#
# COMPACT_ATOMS: atom_id res chain seq x y z
N MET A 1 2.72 33.35 -12.49
CA MET A 1 1.73 32.72 -13.40
C MET A 1 0.64 33.73 -13.64
N PRO A 2 0.19 33.96 -14.88
CA PRO A 2 -1.00 34.77 -15.12
C PRO A 2 -2.16 34.19 -14.31
N SER A 3 -3.01 35.06 -13.78
CA SER A 3 -4.21 34.63 -13.07
C SER A 3 -5.12 33.84 -14.03
N VAL A 4 -5.96 32.95 -13.49
CA VAL A 4 -6.95 32.20 -14.29
C VAL A 4 -7.80 33.14 -15.15
N ASN A 5 -8.06 34.37 -14.66
CA ASN A 5 -8.80 35.39 -15.38
C ASN A 5 -7.99 35.99 -16.56
N GLU A 6 -6.69 36.20 -16.42
CA GLU A 6 -5.83 36.68 -17.52
C GLU A 6 -5.66 35.62 -18.61
N LEU A 7 -5.63 34.33 -18.23
CA LEU A 7 -5.63 33.20 -19.16
C LEU A 7 -6.97 33.11 -19.92
N LEU A 8 -8.10 33.20 -19.20
CA LEU A 8 -9.44 33.24 -19.81
C LEU A 8 -9.60 34.42 -20.78
N GLU A 9 -9.16 35.62 -20.39
CA GLU A 9 -9.19 36.78 -21.28
C GLU A 9 -8.33 36.56 -22.53
N SER A 10 -7.13 35.99 -22.40
CA SER A 10 -6.28 35.70 -23.56
C SER A 10 -6.88 34.66 -24.52
N ILE A 11 -7.54 33.62 -23.99
CA ILE A 11 -8.19 32.56 -24.77
C ILE A 11 -9.45 33.11 -25.47
N LEU A 12 -10.25 33.92 -24.77
CA LEU A 12 -11.42 34.58 -25.34
C LEU A 12 -11.02 35.56 -26.46
N THR A 13 -9.90 36.27 -26.29
CA THR A 13 -9.38 37.22 -27.29
C THR A 13 -8.80 36.50 -28.52
N ALA A 14 -8.19 35.33 -28.35
CA ALA A 14 -7.59 34.55 -29.43
C ALA A 14 -8.60 33.76 -30.29
N THR A 15 -9.77 33.41 -29.73
CA THR A 15 -10.80 32.59 -30.39
C THR A 15 -12.01 33.38 -30.91
N GLY A 16 -12.02 34.72 -30.73
CA GLY A 16 -13.22 35.53 -30.97
C GLY A 16 -14.35 35.25 -29.98
N GLY A 17 -14.04 34.65 -28.83
CA GLY A 17 -14.97 34.38 -27.74
C GLY A 17 -15.85 33.14 -27.89
N ALA A 18 -15.65 32.33 -28.94
CA ALA A 18 -16.46 31.13 -29.18
C ALA A 18 -15.68 29.84 -28.86
N LEU A 19 -16.29 28.96 -28.07
CA LEU A 19 -15.82 27.59 -27.89
C LEU A 19 -15.95 26.82 -29.23
N THR A 20 -15.04 25.89 -29.50
CA THR A 20 -15.25 24.95 -30.61
C THR A 20 -16.42 24.00 -30.28
N PRO A 21 -17.09 23.40 -31.27
CA PRO A 21 -18.15 22.43 -31.02
C PRO A 21 -17.72 21.27 -30.11
N GLU A 22 -16.48 20.81 -30.23
CA GLU A 22 -15.91 19.75 -29.39
C GLU A 22 -15.72 20.21 -27.93
N GLN A 23 -15.28 21.47 -27.74
CA GLN A 23 -15.15 22.07 -26.41
C GLN A 23 -16.51 22.27 -25.76
N GLU A 24 -17.50 22.74 -26.51
CA GLU A 24 -18.88 22.92 -26.03
C GLU A 24 -19.52 21.58 -25.65
N ALA A 25 -19.35 20.54 -26.48
CA ALA A 25 -19.82 19.19 -26.18
C ALA A 25 -19.16 18.63 -24.90
N THR A 26 -17.85 18.82 -24.73
CA THR A 26 -17.12 18.38 -23.53
C THR A 26 -17.60 19.11 -22.27
N LEU A 27 -17.69 20.44 -22.33
CA LEU A 27 -18.09 21.28 -21.20
C LEU A 27 -19.58 21.13 -20.84
N SER A 28 -20.43 20.70 -21.79
CA SER A 28 -21.86 20.44 -21.53
C SER A 28 -22.10 19.38 -20.45
N HIS A 29 -21.10 18.52 -20.19
CA HIS A 29 -21.15 17.51 -19.15
C HIS A 29 -20.82 18.03 -17.76
N PHE A 30 -20.35 19.28 -17.63
CA PHE A 30 -19.99 19.91 -16.37
C PHE A 30 -20.93 21.07 -16.05
N ARG A 31 -21.51 21.08 -14.84
CA ARG A 31 -22.28 22.21 -14.32
C ARG A 31 -21.79 22.63 -12.95
N TYR A 32 -21.75 23.93 -12.70
CA TYR A 32 -21.45 24.45 -11.38
C TYR A 32 -22.74 24.60 -10.56
N ASP A 33 -22.84 23.88 -9.45
CA ASP A 33 -23.93 24.02 -8.48
C ASP A 33 -23.55 25.06 -7.42
N VAL A 34 -24.16 26.24 -7.53
CA VAL A 34 -23.89 27.38 -6.64
C VAL A 34 -24.25 27.08 -5.17
N PRO A 35 -25.41 26.47 -4.85
CA PRO A 35 -25.78 26.20 -3.46
C PRO A 35 -24.83 25.25 -2.74
N SER A 36 -24.35 24.20 -3.41
CA SER A 36 -23.38 23.26 -2.81
C SER A 36 -21.92 23.66 -3.06
N ASN A 37 -21.66 24.75 -3.78
CA ASN A 37 -20.31 25.19 -4.18
C ASN A 37 -19.50 24.05 -4.83
N THR A 38 -20.13 23.29 -5.74
CA THR A 38 -19.57 22.06 -6.32
C THR A 38 -19.67 22.05 -7.84
N LEU A 39 -18.64 21.55 -8.53
CA LEU A 39 -18.72 21.19 -9.95
C LEU A 39 -19.27 19.77 -10.09
N ILE A 40 -20.40 19.62 -10.77
CA ILE A 40 -21.08 18.34 -11.01
C ILE A 40 -20.86 17.92 -12.45
N ALA A 41 -20.37 16.69 -12.64
CA ALA A 41 -20.31 16.05 -13.94
C ALA A 41 -21.46 15.04 -14.10
N ASP A 42 -22.10 14.98 -15.27
CA ASP A 42 -23.09 13.94 -15.60
C ASP A 42 -22.49 12.73 -16.36
N ARG A 43 -21.17 12.76 -16.54
CA ARG A 43 -20.32 11.68 -17.05
C ARG A 43 -19.21 11.37 -16.06
N SER A 44 -18.68 10.15 -16.13
CA SER A 44 -17.47 9.77 -15.41
C SER A 44 -16.27 10.56 -15.91
N ILE A 45 -15.40 10.98 -15.00
CA ILE A 45 -14.12 11.62 -15.31
C ILE A 45 -13.05 10.53 -15.30
N GLN A 46 -12.39 10.34 -16.43
CA GLN A 46 -11.21 9.49 -16.55
C GLN A 46 -9.98 10.37 -16.78
N THR A 47 -8.98 10.25 -15.92
CA THR A 47 -7.68 10.90 -16.13
C THR A 47 -6.77 9.96 -16.90
N ILE A 48 -6.09 10.47 -17.93
CA ILE A 48 -5.01 9.74 -18.63
C ILE A 48 -3.71 9.86 -17.82
N LEU A 49 -3.54 10.99 -17.13
CA LEU A 49 -2.47 11.18 -16.16
C LEU A 49 -2.73 10.32 -14.92
N SER A 50 -1.65 9.78 -14.35
CA SER A 50 -1.67 8.89 -13.19
C SER A 50 -2.07 9.59 -11.88
N SER A 51 -2.65 10.81 -11.88
CA SER A 51 -2.98 11.54 -10.66
C SER A 51 -4.17 12.49 -10.77
N LEU A 52 -4.91 12.63 -9.67
CA LEU A 52 -5.95 13.63 -9.40
C LEU A 52 -5.57 14.42 -8.14
N PHE A 53 -5.50 15.73 -8.23
CA PHE A 53 -5.18 16.61 -7.10
C PHE A 53 -6.47 17.00 -6.35
N LEU A 54 -6.44 16.88 -5.01
CA LEU A 54 -7.51 17.25 -4.10
C LEU A 54 -7.07 18.48 -3.28
N GLY A 55 -7.18 19.64 -3.91
CA GLY A 55 -6.58 20.88 -3.41
C GLY A 55 -5.05 20.80 -3.38
N GLU A 56 -4.42 21.57 -2.49
CA GLU A 56 -2.97 21.57 -2.28
C GLU A 56 -2.52 20.59 -1.18
N GLY A 57 -3.47 19.86 -0.56
CA GLY A 57 -3.19 18.96 0.57
C GLY A 57 -2.94 17.51 0.17
N PHE A 58 -3.70 16.99 -0.80
CA PHE A 58 -3.64 15.58 -1.18
C PHE A 58 -3.63 15.37 -2.69
N LYS A 59 -2.97 14.30 -3.13
CA LYS A 59 -2.98 13.81 -4.51
C LYS A 59 -3.33 12.33 -4.50
N LEU A 60 -4.38 11.94 -5.21
CA LEU A 60 -4.68 10.53 -5.49
C LEU A 60 -3.93 10.12 -6.75
N SER A 61 -3.11 9.09 -6.69
CA SER A 61 -2.35 8.60 -7.84
C SER A 61 -2.54 7.11 -8.07
N SER A 62 -2.45 6.69 -9.34
CA SER A 62 -2.39 5.28 -9.70
C SER A 62 -0.93 4.87 -9.86
N GLY A 63 -0.54 3.81 -9.14
CA GLY A 63 0.70 3.07 -9.30
C GLY A 63 0.49 1.80 -10.12
N ALA A 64 -0.27 1.88 -11.22
CA ALA A 64 -0.81 0.74 -11.98
C ALA A 64 -1.84 -0.08 -11.17
N ASP A 65 -1.42 -1.08 -10.40
CA ASP A 65 -2.32 -1.99 -9.67
C ASP A 65 -2.79 -1.44 -8.31
N GLN A 66 -2.22 -0.31 -7.87
CA GLN A 66 -2.51 0.30 -6.57
C GLN A 66 -2.93 1.77 -6.71
N VAL A 67 -3.75 2.23 -5.78
CA VAL A 67 -4.09 3.64 -5.60
C VAL A 67 -3.37 4.18 -4.37
N MET A 68 -2.68 5.30 -4.55
CA MET A 68 -1.87 5.94 -3.52
C MET A 68 -2.45 7.31 -3.19
N THR A 69 -2.37 7.68 -1.93
CA THR A 69 -2.69 9.03 -1.47
C THR A 69 -1.39 9.70 -1.04
N THR A 70 -0.93 10.70 -1.79
CA THR A 70 0.20 11.52 -1.39
C THR A 70 -0.29 12.67 -0.52
N ASN A 71 0.29 12.83 0.67
CA ASN A 71 0.17 14.06 1.44
C ASN A 71 1.19 15.07 0.90
N LEU A 72 0.73 16.12 0.25
CA LEU A 72 1.58 17.11 -0.43
C LEU A 72 2.31 18.05 0.55
N LEU A 73 1.93 18.09 1.83
CA LEU A 73 2.63 18.85 2.86
C LEU A 73 3.85 18.09 3.39
N THR A 74 3.75 16.76 3.49
CA THR A 74 4.85 15.91 4.01
C THR A 74 5.63 15.20 2.92
N ASP A 75 5.12 15.21 1.68
CA ASP A 75 5.62 14.42 0.55
C ASP A 75 5.73 12.92 0.88
N ILE A 76 4.74 12.43 1.64
CA ILE A 76 4.63 11.00 2.01
C ILE A 76 3.50 10.39 1.22
N ASP A 77 3.80 9.27 0.57
CA ASP A 77 2.82 8.42 -0.09
C ASP A 77 2.27 7.38 0.88
N TYR A 78 0.94 7.29 0.96
CA TYR A 78 0.22 6.29 1.74
C TYR A 78 -0.46 5.29 0.82
N PHE A 79 -0.24 4.01 1.09
CA PHE A 79 -1.01 2.93 0.50
C PHE A 79 -2.37 2.87 1.18
N SER A 80 -3.44 2.76 0.38
CA SER A 80 -4.78 2.58 0.92
C SER A 80 -5.05 1.08 1.01
N PRO A 81 -5.35 0.53 2.20
CA PRO A 81 -5.83 -0.84 2.29
C PRO A 81 -7.06 -1.03 1.40
N GLY A 82 -7.08 -2.14 0.65
CA GLY A 82 -8.12 -2.45 -0.31
C GLY A 82 -8.83 -3.74 0.05
N SER A 83 -10.15 -3.77 -0.12
CA SER A 83 -10.93 -5.02 -0.19
C SER A 83 -11.69 -5.01 -1.50
N GLY A 84 -12.18 -6.17 -1.93
CA GLY A 84 -12.80 -6.31 -3.25
C GLY A 84 -13.91 -7.34 -3.27
N ILE A 85 -14.72 -7.25 -4.31
CA ILE A 85 -15.80 -8.20 -4.58
C ILE A 85 -15.70 -8.56 -6.06
N LYS A 86 -15.56 -9.84 -6.36
CA LYS A 86 -15.58 -10.37 -7.73
C LYS A 86 -16.99 -10.23 -8.31
N ASP A 87 -17.12 -10.31 -9.64
CA ASP A 87 -18.42 -10.23 -10.30
C ASP A 87 -19.41 -11.27 -9.74
N GLN A 88 -20.45 -10.76 -9.07
CA GLN A 88 -21.48 -11.55 -8.38
C GLN A 88 -22.51 -12.17 -9.35
N SER A 89 -22.46 -11.82 -10.64
CA SER A 89 -23.27 -12.50 -11.66
C SER A 89 -22.79 -13.95 -11.91
N ILE A 90 -21.55 -14.26 -11.55
CA ILE A 90 -20.94 -15.59 -11.69
C ILE A 90 -21.22 -16.42 -10.44
N LEU A 91 -21.89 -17.57 -10.57
CA LEU A 91 -22.30 -18.42 -9.44
C LEU A 91 -21.14 -18.79 -8.50
N ALA A 92 -19.95 -19.05 -9.05
CA ALA A 92 -18.76 -19.39 -8.26
C ALA A 92 -18.28 -18.24 -7.36
N ASN A 93 -18.66 -16.99 -7.63
CA ASN A 93 -18.28 -15.82 -6.83
C ASN A 93 -19.36 -15.43 -5.81
N GLN A 94 -20.45 -16.20 -5.67
CA GLN A 94 -21.56 -15.85 -4.76
C GLN A 94 -21.38 -16.38 -3.33
N ASP A 95 -20.25 -17.07 -3.07
CA ASP A 95 -19.83 -17.45 -1.73
C ASP A 95 -18.60 -16.64 -1.28
N VAL A 96 -17.96 -17.06 -0.18
CA VAL A 96 -16.77 -16.38 0.38
C VAL A 96 -15.61 -16.27 -0.61
N THR A 97 -15.54 -17.11 -1.65
CA THR A 97 -14.48 -17.06 -2.67
C THR A 97 -14.65 -15.88 -3.64
N GLY A 98 -15.83 -15.26 -3.65
CA GLY A 98 -16.10 -14.00 -4.35
C GLY A 98 -15.64 -12.75 -3.62
N LEU A 99 -15.28 -12.88 -2.34
CA LEU A 99 -14.79 -11.77 -1.52
C LEU A 99 -13.26 -11.73 -1.58
N ILE A 100 -12.71 -10.52 -1.64
CA ILE A 100 -11.27 -10.26 -1.50
C ILE A 100 -11.09 -9.57 -0.15
N PRO A 101 -10.36 -10.19 0.81
CA PRO A 101 -10.19 -9.64 2.15
C PRO A 101 -9.48 -8.30 2.11
N LEU A 102 -9.61 -7.53 3.19
CA LEU A 102 -8.88 -6.27 3.33
C LEU A 102 -7.39 -6.56 3.42
N SER A 103 -6.61 -5.97 2.52
CA SER A 103 -5.17 -6.17 2.44
C SER A 103 -4.44 -4.86 2.12
N THR A 104 -3.15 -4.83 2.40
CA THR A 104 -2.24 -3.75 2.01
C THR A 104 -0.94 -4.36 1.51
N PRO A 105 -0.28 -3.75 0.52
CA PRO A 105 1.09 -4.11 0.20
C PRO A 105 2.02 -3.75 1.36
N VAL A 106 2.92 -4.68 1.71
CA VAL A 106 4.07 -4.45 2.57
C VAL A 106 5.33 -4.62 1.74
N LEU A 107 6.17 -3.58 1.73
CA LEU A 107 7.39 -3.56 0.93
C LEU A 107 8.55 -4.20 1.72
N GLY A 108 9.41 -4.94 1.01
CA GLY A 108 10.66 -5.46 1.58
C GLY A 108 11.64 -4.33 1.96
N ASP A 109 12.59 -4.66 2.84
CA ASP A 109 13.46 -3.70 3.53
C ASP A 109 14.47 -2.98 2.61
N ASP A 110 14.92 -3.65 1.56
CA ASP A 110 15.99 -3.15 0.69
C ASP A 110 15.49 -2.79 -0.71
N LEU A 111 16.02 -1.68 -1.23
CA LEU A 111 15.86 -1.32 -2.64
C LEU A 111 16.82 -2.19 -3.49
N ILE A 112 16.25 -2.95 -4.41
CA ILE A 112 16.95 -3.87 -5.30
C ILE A 112 17.23 -3.15 -6.63
N PHE A 113 18.43 -3.35 -7.16
CA PHE A 113 18.87 -2.90 -8.48
C PHE A 113 19.12 -4.14 -9.35
N LEU A 114 18.47 -4.22 -10.50
CA LEU A 114 18.55 -5.40 -11.38
C LEU A 114 18.63 -5.00 -12.84
N GLU A 115 19.65 -5.50 -13.53
CA GLU A 115 19.75 -5.41 -14.99
C GLU A 115 18.81 -6.45 -15.65
N ALA A 116 17.55 -6.06 -15.86
CA ALA A 116 16.47 -6.99 -16.23
C ALA A 116 16.73 -7.74 -17.55
N ASN A 117 17.42 -7.10 -18.50
CA ASN A 117 17.76 -7.68 -19.80
C ASN A 117 19.24 -8.10 -19.89
N GLY A 118 19.97 -8.15 -18.77
CA GLY A 118 21.41 -8.40 -18.71
C GLY A 118 22.26 -7.12 -18.91
N PRO A 119 23.60 -7.24 -18.91
CA PRO A 119 24.51 -6.10 -18.80
C PRO A 119 24.57 -5.20 -20.02
N GLU A 120 24.92 -3.94 -19.79
CA GLU A 120 25.02 -2.90 -20.82
C GLU A 120 26.03 -3.28 -21.91
N ASP A 121 25.68 -3.09 -23.19
CA ASP A 121 26.65 -3.21 -24.28
C ASP A 121 27.53 -1.96 -24.37
N THR A 122 28.76 -2.13 -24.85
CA THR A 122 29.68 -1.03 -25.14
C THR A 122 29.15 -0.09 -26.23
N SER A 123 28.36 -0.60 -27.18
CA SER A 123 27.75 0.17 -28.25
C SER A 123 26.52 -0.49 -28.84
N GLY A 124 25.60 0.30 -29.37
CA GLY A 124 24.49 -0.17 -30.19
C GLY A 124 23.17 0.38 -29.69
N ALA A 125 22.38 0.88 -30.63
CA ALA A 125 21.07 1.45 -30.40
C ALA A 125 19.96 0.43 -30.65
N VAL A 126 18.93 0.49 -29.81
CA VAL A 126 17.66 -0.22 -29.97
C VAL A 126 16.53 0.65 -29.42
N ASN A 127 15.32 0.43 -29.90
CA ASN A 127 14.12 1.04 -29.36
C ASN A 127 13.95 0.70 -27.86
N TYR A 128 13.65 1.70 -27.02
CA TYR A 128 13.15 1.46 -25.67
C TYR A 128 11.67 1.09 -25.76
N GLU A 129 11.42 -0.16 -26.12
CA GLU A 129 10.10 -0.76 -26.04
C GLU A 129 10.21 -2.27 -25.80
N GLY A 130 9.15 -2.87 -25.29
CA GLY A 130 9.05 -4.33 -25.25
C GLY A 130 8.04 -4.88 -24.27
N THR A 131 7.64 -6.12 -24.55
CA THR A 131 6.81 -6.91 -23.65
C THR A 131 7.65 -7.49 -22.52
N ASN A 132 7.13 -7.35 -21.30
CA ASN A 132 7.72 -7.89 -20.08
C ASN A 132 6.68 -8.70 -19.30
N ILE A 133 7.13 -9.76 -18.67
CA ILE A 133 6.36 -10.52 -17.69
C ILE A 133 6.93 -10.16 -16.33
N VAL A 134 6.10 -9.66 -15.43
CA VAL A 134 6.50 -9.32 -14.07
C VAL A 134 6.91 -10.61 -13.34
N PRO A 135 8.18 -10.79 -12.93
CA PRO A 135 8.70 -12.08 -12.48
C PRO A 135 8.35 -12.40 -11.02
N LEU A 136 8.06 -11.37 -10.24
CA LEU A 136 7.65 -11.43 -8.83
C LEU A 136 6.85 -10.18 -8.48
N ASN A 137 6.22 -10.13 -7.31
CA ASN A 137 5.49 -8.95 -6.84
C ASN A 137 6.46 -7.80 -6.57
N VAL A 138 6.45 -6.76 -7.41
CA VAL A 138 7.40 -5.64 -7.35
C VAL A 138 6.71 -4.29 -7.24
N ALA A 139 7.29 -3.41 -6.42
CA ALA A 139 7.03 -1.99 -6.41
C ALA A 139 8.25 -1.30 -7.05
N SER A 140 8.13 -0.89 -8.31
CA SER A 140 9.22 -0.26 -9.07
C SER A 140 9.27 1.24 -8.78
N PHE A 141 10.43 1.74 -8.36
CA PHE A 141 10.69 3.15 -8.04
C PHE A 141 11.38 3.90 -9.16
N GLY A 142 11.98 3.20 -10.11
CA GLY A 142 12.62 3.83 -11.25
C GLY A 142 13.36 2.88 -12.16
N ILE A 143 13.95 3.46 -13.19
CA ILE A 143 14.78 2.78 -14.18
C ILE A 143 16.02 3.61 -14.45
N LYS A 144 17.08 2.94 -14.88
CA LYS A 144 18.30 3.56 -15.39
C LYS A 144 18.63 2.96 -16.74
N PHE A 145 18.95 3.82 -17.69
CA PHE A 145 19.25 3.46 -19.08
C PHE A 145 20.20 4.49 -19.69
N THR A 146 20.78 4.18 -20.86
CA THR A 146 21.71 5.06 -21.56
C THR A 146 21.13 5.49 -22.89
N PHE A 147 21.12 6.80 -23.15
CA PHE A 147 20.64 7.37 -24.41
C PHE A 147 21.56 6.99 -25.57
N GLU A 148 20.99 6.72 -26.74
CA GLU A 148 21.73 6.57 -28.02
C GLU A 148 21.38 7.66 -29.04
N GLU A 149 20.65 8.66 -28.59
CA GLU A 149 20.39 9.89 -29.32
C GLU A 149 20.43 11.08 -28.34
N PRO A 150 20.83 12.28 -28.80
CA PRO A 150 20.88 13.46 -27.94
C PRO A 150 19.48 13.94 -27.55
N ILE A 151 19.35 14.42 -26.32
CA ILE A 151 18.15 15.06 -25.77
C ILE A 151 18.45 16.53 -25.56
N VAL A 152 17.56 17.41 -26.02
CA VAL A 152 17.66 18.85 -25.81
C VAL A 152 16.53 19.36 -24.95
N ASN A 153 16.71 20.54 -24.32
CA ASN A 153 15.75 21.07 -23.34
C ASN A 153 14.31 21.22 -23.85
N ALA A 154 14.13 21.37 -25.17
CA ALA A 154 12.82 21.50 -25.80
C ALA A 154 12.11 20.16 -26.05
N ASP A 155 12.78 19.03 -25.81
CA ASP A 155 12.23 17.70 -26.02
C ASP A 155 11.37 17.25 -24.82
N PHE A 156 10.38 16.42 -25.12
CA PHE A 156 9.50 15.78 -24.13
C PHE A 156 9.65 14.27 -24.22
N LEU A 157 9.97 13.66 -23.08
CA LEU A 157 10.07 12.20 -22.93
C LEU A 157 8.82 11.66 -22.23
N PHE A 158 8.27 10.57 -22.74
CA PHE A 158 7.08 9.92 -22.22
C PHE A 158 7.41 8.46 -21.90
N TYR A 159 7.44 8.12 -20.62
CA TYR A 159 7.51 6.74 -20.17
C TYR A 159 6.10 6.20 -19.98
N GLU A 160 5.77 5.13 -20.68
CA GLU A 160 4.41 4.59 -20.78
C GLU A 160 4.40 3.09 -20.49
N ILE A 161 3.37 2.64 -19.77
CA ILE A 161 3.09 1.22 -19.54
C ILE A 161 1.66 0.91 -19.96
N PHE A 162 1.52 -0.11 -20.79
CA PHE A 162 0.24 -0.65 -21.23
C PHE A 162 0.04 -2.05 -20.66
N ALA A 163 -1.20 -2.37 -20.27
CA ALA A 163 -1.57 -3.73 -19.89
C ALA A 163 -1.65 -4.62 -21.14
N GLY A 164 -0.92 -5.74 -21.15
CA GLY A 164 -0.88 -6.68 -22.28
C GLY A 164 0.48 -6.74 -22.96
N THR A 165 0.50 -7.09 -24.25
CA THR A 165 1.73 -7.38 -25.01
C THR A 165 2.15 -6.29 -25.98
N ASP A 166 1.30 -5.28 -26.19
CA ASP A 166 1.51 -4.17 -27.12
C ASP A 166 0.87 -2.87 -26.58
N ASP A 167 0.91 -1.80 -27.38
CA ASP A 167 0.36 -0.48 -27.04
C ASP A 167 -1.12 -0.31 -27.40
N THR A 168 -1.81 -1.39 -27.81
CA THR A 168 -3.27 -1.38 -28.04
C THR A 168 -4.06 -1.63 -26.75
N GLY A 169 -3.36 -2.10 -25.71
CA GLY A 169 -3.92 -2.31 -24.38
C GLY A 169 -4.25 -1.02 -23.63
N LYS A 170 -4.82 -1.16 -22.43
CA LYS A 170 -5.11 -0.01 -21.56
C LYS A 170 -3.79 0.61 -21.09
N LEU A 171 -3.61 1.92 -21.31
CA LEU A 171 -2.54 2.69 -20.67
C LEU A 171 -2.80 2.73 -19.15
N ILE A 172 -1.88 2.13 -18.38
CA ILE A 172 -1.98 2.02 -16.92
C ILE A 172 -1.01 2.93 -16.18
N TYR A 173 -0.01 3.48 -16.87
CA TYR A 173 0.89 4.49 -16.32
C TYR A 173 1.50 5.36 -17.42
N GLN A 174 1.61 6.66 -17.14
CA GLN A 174 2.44 7.58 -17.91
C GLN A 174 3.18 8.54 -16.98
N GLN A 175 4.43 8.83 -17.31
CA GLN A 175 5.17 9.94 -16.72
C GLN A 175 5.95 10.71 -17.77
N LEU A 176 5.92 12.03 -17.64
CA LEU A 176 6.61 12.95 -18.54
C LEU A 176 7.90 13.46 -17.91
N ARG A 177 8.93 13.64 -18.74
CA ARG A 177 10.15 14.41 -18.42
C ARG A 177 10.42 15.41 -19.52
N THR A 178 10.79 16.63 -19.14
CA THR A 178 11.11 17.74 -20.05
C THR A 178 12.24 18.57 -19.43
N ASN A 179 12.75 19.58 -20.15
CA ASN A 179 13.87 20.44 -19.72
C ASN A 179 15.15 19.64 -19.41
N LEU A 180 15.39 18.57 -20.17
CA LEU A 180 16.58 17.72 -20.06
C LEU A 180 17.55 18.01 -21.20
N SER A 181 18.85 18.10 -20.91
CA SER A 181 19.91 18.19 -21.92
C SER A 181 20.92 17.07 -21.69
N MET A 182 20.97 16.11 -22.61
CA MET A 182 21.81 14.92 -22.49
C MET A 182 22.47 14.62 -23.84
N ALA A 183 23.76 14.35 -23.82
CA ALA A 183 24.46 13.84 -25.00
C ALA A 183 24.09 12.37 -25.25
N SER A 184 24.24 11.94 -26.50
CA SER A 184 24.23 10.50 -26.82
C SER A 184 25.33 9.79 -26.04
N GLY A 185 25.03 8.61 -25.49
CA GLY A 185 25.91 7.85 -24.62
C GLY A 185 25.85 8.25 -23.14
N SER A 186 25.08 9.29 -22.77
CA SER A 186 24.88 9.63 -21.37
C SER A 186 23.86 8.68 -20.71
N THR A 187 24.20 8.19 -19.53
CA THR A 187 23.28 7.43 -18.68
C THR A 187 22.33 8.36 -17.95
N PHE A 188 21.07 7.97 -17.86
CA PHE A 188 20.01 8.69 -17.18
C PHE A 188 19.35 7.82 -16.12
N ASP A 189 19.08 8.45 -14.98
CA ASP A 189 18.46 7.83 -13.84
C ASP A 189 17.05 8.43 -13.66
N TRP A 190 16.03 7.63 -13.97
CA TRP A 190 14.65 8.04 -13.98
C TRP A 190 13.90 7.43 -12.79
N PHE A 191 13.68 8.25 -11.76
CA PHE A 191 12.77 7.91 -10.67
C PHE A 191 11.32 8.22 -11.04
N PHE A 192 10.43 7.29 -10.71
CA PHE A 192 8.99 7.46 -10.86
C PHE A 192 8.42 8.36 -9.77
N THR A 193 7.42 9.15 -10.12
CA THR A 193 6.77 10.07 -9.15
C THR A 193 6.02 9.31 -8.05
N ASN A 194 5.51 8.12 -8.36
CA ASN A 194 4.99 7.17 -7.38
C ASN A 194 5.46 5.78 -7.83
N PRO A 195 5.68 4.83 -6.91
CA PRO A 195 6.06 3.47 -7.28
C PRO A 195 5.00 2.78 -8.15
N LEU A 196 5.47 1.93 -9.06
CA LEU A 196 4.64 1.14 -9.97
C LEU A 196 4.53 -0.28 -9.44
N PHE A 197 3.32 -0.70 -9.09
CA PHE A 197 3.04 -2.03 -8.59
C PHE A 197 2.79 -2.99 -9.74
N GLY A 198 3.59 -4.05 -9.78
CA GLY A 198 3.41 -5.20 -10.63
C GLY A 198 3.15 -6.43 -9.79
N THR A 199 2.12 -7.17 -10.17
CA THR A 199 1.82 -8.50 -9.62
C THR A 199 2.49 -9.57 -10.49
N THR A 200 3.00 -10.62 -9.86
CA THR A 200 3.68 -11.74 -10.54
C THR A 200 2.84 -12.29 -11.70
N GLY A 201 3.48 -12.50 -12.85
CA GLY A 201 2.84 -13.04 -14.06
C GLY A 201 2.08 -12.01 -14.89
N LEU A 202 1.90 -10.77 -14.40
CA LEU A 202 1.29 -9.70 -15.19
C LEU A 202 2.13 -9.43 -16.44
N GLN A 203 1.47 -9.40 -17.60
CA GLN A 203 2.07 -9.01 -18.86
C GLN A 203 1.87 -7.51 -19.08
N ILE A 204 2.98 -6.82 -19.33
CA ILE A 204 2.98 -5.39 -19.62
C ILE A 204 3.81 -5.10 -20.86
N TYR A 205 3.41 -4.06 -21.58
CA TYR A 205 4.21 -3.45 -22.63
C TYR A 205 4.75 -2.12 -22.12
N THR A 206 6.07 -1.96 -22.14
CA THR A 206 6.71 -0.69 -21.77
C THR A 206 7.22 0.01 -23.02
N ARG A 207 7.09 1.34 -23.06
CA ARG A 207 7.63 2.18 -24.13
C ARG A 207 8.16 3.48 -23.54
N LEU A 208 9.30 3.91 -24.04
CA LEU A 208 9.79 5.27 -23.82
C LEU A 208 9.85 5.98 -25.18
N SER A 209 9.09 7.07 -25.30
CA SER A 209 8.98 7.85 -26.53
C SER A 209 9.42 9.29 -26.34
N ILE A 210 9.76 9.96 -27.43
CA ILE A 210 10.23 11.34 -27.48
C ILE A 210 9.41 12.16 -28.49
N ALA A 211 8.97 13.34 -28.08
CA ALA A 211 8.48 14.40 -28.95
C ALA A 211 9.54 15.51 -29.03
N LYS A 212 10.00 15.83 -30.24
CA LYS A 212 11.11 16.77 -30.47
C LYS A 212 10.58 18.20 -30.61
N GLY A 213 11.04 19.11 -29.77
CA GLY A 213 10.73 20.55 -29.88
C GLY A 213 9.39 21.01 -29.30
N GLY A 214 8.55 20.11 -28.80
CA GLY A 214 7.26 20.43 -28.17
C GLY A 214 6.52 19.20 -27.67
N GLU A 215 5.59 19.36 -26.73
CA GLU A 215 4.83 18.25 -26.13
C GLU A 215 3.86 17.58 -27.12
N ASP A 216 3.24 18.39 -27.99
CA ASP A 216 2.23 17.97 -28.97
C ASP A 216 2.83 17.50 -30.30
N GLU A 217 4.17 17.51 -30.41
CA GLU A 217 4.87 17.08 -31.63
C GLU A 217 4.77 15.55 -31.81
N PRO A 218 4.86 15.04 -33.06
CA PRO A 218 4.82 13.62 -33.33
C PRO A 218 5.85 12.85 -32.50
N ARG A 219 5.38 11.80 -31.82
CA ARG A 219 6.21 10.96 -30.96
C ARG A 219 6.94 9.89 -31.77
N THR A 220 8.19 9.66 -31.45
CA THR A 220 8.99 8.53 -31.94
C THR A 220 9.52 7.72 -30.76
N ILE A 221 9.82 6.44 -30.95
CA ILE A 221 10.36 5.61 -29.88
C ILE A 221 11.83 5.96 -29.67
N LEU A 222 12.20 6.19 -28.42
CA LEU A 222 13.54 6.61 -28.04
C LEU A 222 14.58 5.51 -28.31
N GLN A 223 15.69 5.89 -28.93
CA GLN A 223 16.86 5.03 -29.08
C GLN A 223 17.71 5.00 -27.81
N VAL A 224 17.99 3.79 -27.33
CA VAL A 224 18.77 3.55 -26.11
C VAL A 224 19.79 2.44 -26.32
N ARG A 225 20.76 2.35 -25.40
CA ARG A 225 21.78 1.31 -25.40
C ARG A 225 21.11 -0.06 -25.31
N ARG A 226 21.52 -0.99 -26.17
CA ARG A 226 21.10 -2.40 -26.09
C ARG A 226 21.82 -3.17 -24.97
N SER A 227 21.26 -4.31 -24.59
CA SER A 227 21.94 -5.31 -23.75
C SER A 227 23.00 -6.06 -24.54
N SER A 228 24.14 -6.35 -23.90
CA SER A 228 25.21 -7.17 -24.47
C SER A 228 24.84 -8.66 -24.62
N THR A 229 23.90 -9.14 -23.81
CA THR A 229 23.44 -10.55 -23.82
C THR A 229 22.14 -10.74 -24.59
N MET A 230 21.34 -9.68 -24.73
CA MET A 230 20.11 -9.65 -25.52
C MET A 230 20.11 -8.44 -26.46
N PRO A 231 20.86 -8.47 -27.59
CA PRO A 231 21.06 -7.29 -28.44
C PRO A 231 19.80 -6.72 -29.11
N THR A 232 18.69 -7.47 -29.11
CA THR A 232 17.37 -7.01 -29.59
C THR A 232 16.54 -6.33 -28.50
N ARG A 233 17.06 -6.22 -27.27
CA ARG A 233 16.42 -5.56 -26.13
C ARG A 233 17.32 -4.46 -25.59
N HIS A 234 16.70 -3.42 -25.05
CA HIS A 234 17.41 -2.33 -24.39
C HIS A 234 18.06 -2.81 -23.08
N TRP A 235 19.21 -2.26 -22.74
CA TRP A 235 19.74 -2.35 -21.38
C TRP A 235 18.91 -1.46 -20.46
N VAL A 236 18.55 -2.00 -19.30
CA VAL A 236 17.87 -1.26 -18.24
C VAL A 236 18.22 -1.86 -16.90
N GLU A 237 18.58 -1.01 -15.95
CA GLU A 237 18.64 -1.35 -14.54
C GLU A 237 17.33 -0.88 -13.88
N SER A 238 16.52 -1.83 -13.43
CA SER A 238 15.28 -1.58 -12.69
C SER A 238 15.57 -1.40 -11.21
N LYS A 239 14.84 -0.49 -10.57
CA LYS A 239 14.96 -0.17 -9.14
C LYS A 239 13.65 -0.49 -8.47
N PHE A 240 13.59 -1.51 -7.63
CA PHE A 240 12.33 -1.97 -7.05
C PHE A 240 12.50 -2.53 -5.66
N ARG A 241 11.40 -2.60 -4.92
CA ARG A 241 11.28 -3.45 -3.73
C ARG A 241 10.36 -4.62 -4.08
N SER A 242 10.61 -5.80 -3.52
CA SER A 242 9.57 -6.82 -3.50
C SER A 242 8.44 -6.36 -2.58
N TRP A 243 7.23 -6.84 -2.83
CA TRP A 243 6.13 -6.65 -1.90
C TRP A 243 5.37 -7.94 -1.70
N GLU A 244 4.77 -8.05 -0.53
CA GLU A 244 3.81 -9.09 -0.22
C GLU A 244 2.49 -8.46 0.18
N GLU A 245 1.41 -9.15 -0.17
CA GLU A 245 0.09 -8.75 0.26
C GLU A 245 -0.12 -9.24 1.68
N VAL A 246 -0.28 -8.30 2.60
CA VAL A 246 -0.60 -8.62 3.99
C VAL A 246 -2.05 -8.24 4.23
N GLU A 247 -2.85 -9.21 4.64
CA GLU A 247 -4.21 -8.97 5.11
C GLU A 247 -4.15 -7.97 6.27
N VAL A 248 -4.72 -6.79 6.05
CA VAL A 248 -4.87 -5.79 7.10
C VAL A 248 -6.10 -6.20 7.87
N PHE A 249 -5.87 -6.60 9.12
CA PHE A 249 -6.91 -7.06 10.01
C PHE A 249 -8.08 -6.07 10.00
N SER A 250 -9.24 -6.57 9.59
CA SER A 250 -10.49 -5.92 9.95
C SER A 250 -10.53 -5.85 11.48
N VAL A 251 -10.77 -4.65 12.02
CA VAL A 251 -11.16 -4.49 13.43
C VAL A 251 -12.43 -5.33 13.72
N PHE A 252 -13.20 -5.65 12.68
CA PHE A 252 -14.42 -6.43 12.72
C PHE A 252 -14.17 -7.88 12.25
N GLY A 253 -14.11 -8.82 13.19
CA GLY A 253 -14.31 -10.23 12.88
C GLY A 253 -15.78 -10.63 12.97
N THR A 254 -16.10 -11.85 12.54
CA THR A 254 -17.38 -12.50 12.86
C THR A 254 -17.24 -13.30 14.15
N GLU A 255 -18.35 -13.80 14.71
CA GLU A 255 -18.33 -14.66 15.91
C GLU A 255 -17.62 -14.04 17.13
N PHE A 256 -17.86 -12.74 17.38
CA PHE A 256 -17.30 -12.04 18.54
C PHE A 256 -17.76 -12.65 19.86
N GLU A 257 -16.80 -12.95 20.72
CA GLU A 257 -17.04 -13.29 22.12
C GLU A 257 -16.12 -12.48 23.02
N GLU A 258 -16.66 -11.99 24.13
CA GLU A 258 -15.91 -11.30 25.18
C GLU A 258 -16.10 -12.03 26.51
N PHE A 259 -15.00 -12.21 27.22
CA PHE A 259 -14.97 -12.72 28.58
C PHE A 259 -14.22 -11.74 29.45
N SER A 260 -14.72 -11.46 30.65
CA SER A 260 -14.08 -10.48 31.52
C SER A 260 -14.18 -10.82 33.01
N SER A 261 -13.15 -10.43 33.75
CA SER A 261 -13.10 -10.38 35.20
C SER A 261 -12.62 -9.01 35.65
N ILE A 262 -13.58 -8.09 35.78
CA ILE A 262 -13.34 -6.68 36.14
C ILE A 262 -12.82 -6.47 37.57
N PRO A 263 -13.38 -7.11 38.62
CA PRO A 263 -12.95 -6.84 40.00
C PRO A 263 -11.46 -7.10 40.20
N GLU A 264 -10.82 -6.35 41.09
CA GLU A 264 -9.42 -6.59 41.46
C GLU A 264 -9.22 -7.97 42.12
N SER A 265 -8.11 -8.62 41.80
CA SER A 265 -7.62 -9.82 42.50
C SER A 265 -6.18 -9.58 42.94
N SER A 266 -5.80 -10.18 44.07
CA SER A 266 -4.45 -10.09 44.59
C SER A 266 -3.95 -11.44 45.09
N THR A 267 -2.63 -11.65 45.02
CA THR A 267 -1.99 -12.87 45.52
C THR A 267 -0.58 -12.57 46.01
N THR A 268 -0.10 -13.34 46.98
CA THR A 268 1.29 -13.34 47.43
C THR A 268 2.04 -14.61 46.98
N SER A 269 1.42 -15.41 46.11
CA SER A 269 2.01 -16.62 45.54
C SER A 269 3.11 -16.26 44.54
N SER A 270 4.25 -16.95 44.65
CA SER A 270 5.31 -16.96 43.64
C SER A 270 5.02 -17.89 42.45
N SER A 271 3.93 -18.66 42.52
CA SER A 271 3.39 -19.44 41.40
C SER A 271 2.25 -18.69 40.72
N PHE A 272 2.15 -18.81 39.40
CA PHE A 272 1.04 -18.24 38.62
C PHE A 272 -0.32 -18.62 39.21
N GLN A 273 -1.20 -17.63 39.32
CA GLN A 273 -2.57 -17.78 39.75
C GLN A 273 -3.50 -17.36 38.62
N SER A 274 -4.54 -18.16 38.36
CA SER A 274 -5.53 -17.82 37.35
C SER A 274 -6.37 -16.61 37.79
N LYS A 275 -6.41 -15.60 36.93
CA LYS A 275 -7.30 -14.45 37.03
C LYS A 275 -8.60 -14.69 36.25
N LEU A 276 -8.49 -15.20 35.03
CA LEU A 276 -9.62 -15.50 34.15
C LEU A 276 -9.24 -16.73 33.34
N SER A 277 -10.07 -17.77 33.42
CA SER A 277 -9.91 -19.03 32.71
C SER A 277 -11.21 -19.32 31.96
N VAL A 278 -11.11 -19.55 30.66
CA VAL A 278 -12.26 -19.68 29.75
C VAL A 278 -12.01 -20.80 28.76
N THR A 279 -12.92 -21.77 28.72
CA THR A 279 -13.06 -22.67 27.59
C THR A 279 -14.20 -22.16 26.72
N THR A 280 -13.92 -21.85 25.46
CA THR A 280 -14.95 -21.40 24.51
C THR A 280 -15.95 -22.51 24.18
N ALA A 281 -17.13 -22.13 23.69
CA ALA A 281 -17.98 -23.09 22.98
C ALA A 281 -17.28 -23.59 21.71
N LEU A 282 -17.71 -24.73 21.17
CA LEU A 282 -17.13 -25.29 19.94
C LEU A 282 -17.12 -24.25 18.81
N LYS A 283 -15.92 -23.86 18.38
CA LYS A 283 -15.68 -22.91 17.30
C LYS A 283 -15.51 -23.66 15.98
N PRO A 284 -16.09 -23.20 14.86
CA PRO A 284 -15.82 -23.76 13.53
C PRO A 284 -14.33 -23.71 13.14
N ALA A 285 -13.95 -24.49 12.12
CA ALA A 285 -12.63 -24.35 11.48
C ALA A 285 -12.46 -22.93 10.90
N GLY A 286 -11.31 -22.31 11.12
CA GLY A 286 -11.04 -20.94 10.67
C GLY A 286 -9.91 -20.28 11.45
N LYS A 287 -9.58 -19.05 11.04
CA LYS A 287 -8.59 -18.22 11.72
C LYS A 287 -9.29 -17.37 12.78
N TYR A 288 -8.71 -17.31 13.97
CA TYR A 288 -9.23 -16.53 15.08
C TYR A 288 -8.16 -15.55 15.58
N ARG A 289 -8.58 -14.32 15.86
CA ARG A 289 -7.82 -13.31 16.62
C ARG A 289 -8.30 -13.38 18.06
N ILE A 290 -7.37 -13.54 18.98
CA ILE A 290 -7.63 -13.52 20.41
C ILE A 290 -6.86 -12.36 21.00
N MET A 291 -7.57 -11.48 21.69
CA MET A 291 -6.99 -10.30 22.33
C MET A 291 -7.14 -10.45 23.83
N PHE A 292 -6.06 -10.15 24.54
CA PHE A 292 -6.01 -10.06 25.98
C PHE A 292 -5.77 -8.61 26.39
N ASN A 293 -6.47 -8.17 27.43
CA ASN A 293 -6.15 -6.94 28.14
C ASN A 293 -6.28 -7.17 29.65
N ALA A 294 -5.37 -6.64 30.45
CA ALA A 294 -5.56 -6.51 31.90
C ALA A 294 -4.78 -5.31 32.44
N GLN A 295 -5.10 -4.92 33.67
CA GLN A 295 -4.29 -3.96 34.42
C GLN A 295 -3.57 -4.68 35.55
N ALA A 296 -2.27 -4.47 35.68
CA ALA A 296 -1.46 -5.05 36.76
C ALA A 296 -0.64 -3.97 37.49
N THR A 297 -0.42 -4.12 38.80
CA THR A 297 0.34 -3.12 39.56
C THR A 297 1.84 -3.23 39.34
N ASN A 298 2.50 -2.08 39.17
CA ASN A 298 3.95 -2.00 38.93
C ASN A 298 4.76 -1.50 40.15
N LYS A 299 4.14 -0.91 41.19
CA LYS A 299 4.87 0.03 42.07
C LYS A 299 5.17 -0.43 43.49
N ASP A 300 5.63 -1.67 43.66
CA ASP A 300 6.34 -2.05 44.89
C ASP A 300 7.68 -2.71 44.53
N GLY A 301 8.74 -1.90 44.38
CA GLY A 301 10.13 -2.34 44.12
C GLY A 301 10.55 -2.46 42.65
N ASP A 302 11.68 -3.14 42.39
CA ASP A 302 12.30 -3.32 41.06
C ASP A 302 11.66 -4.43 40.19
N LYS A 303 10.57 -5.06 40.66
CA LYS A 303 9.87 -6.14 39.95
C LYS A 303 8.39 -5.82 39.75
N ALA A 304 7.96 -5.83 38.49
CA ALA A 304 6.54 -5.71 38.11
C ALA A 304 5.76 -6.99 38.49
N THR A 305 4.42 -6.89 38.52
CA THR A 305 3.57 -8.10 38.50
C THR A 305 3.77 -8.80 37.16
N GLU A 306 4.09 -10.09 37.18
CA GLU A 306 4.18 -10.89 35.96
C GLU A 306 2.78 -11.32 35.54
N VAL A 307 2.48 -11.18 34.25
CA VAL A 307 1.22 -11.61 33.64
C VAL A 307 1.54 -12.53 32.48
N GLU A 308 0.82 -13.64 32.42
CA GLU A 308 0.93 -14.68 31.40
C GLU A 308 -0.43 -14.85 30.74
N PHE A 309 -0.44 -14.93 29.42
CA PHE A 309 -1.63 -15.24 28.64
C PHE A 309 -1.38 -16.53 27.86
N GLU A 310 -2.21 -17.56 28.09
CA GLU A 310 -2.12 -18.85 27.45
C GLU A 310 -3.28 -19.09 26.48
N VAL A 311 -2.98 -19.75 25.38
CA VAL A 311 -3.97 -20.28 24.43
C VAL A 311 -3.71 -21.78 24.27
N ASP A 312 -4.69 -22.60 24.60
CA ASP A 312 -4.61 -24.06 24.65
C ASP A 312 -3.42 -24.57 25.50
N GLY A 313 -3.17 -23.90 26.63
CA GLY A 313 -2.06 -24.19 27.55
C GLY A 313 -0.67 -23.83 27.00
N VAL A 314 -0.61 -23.07 25.90
CA VAL A 314 0.63 -22.53 25.35
C VAL A 314 0.71 -21.03 25.65
N ALA A 315 1.67 -20.63 26.47
CA ALA A 315 1.95 -19.24 26.76
C ALA A 315 2.26 -18.45 25.47
N GLN A 316 1.40 -17.47 25.17
CA GLN A 316 1.52 -16.55 24.04
C GLN A 316 2.31 -15.30 24.43
N HIS A 317 2.34 -14.97 25.72
CA HIS A 317 3.06 -13.84 26.26
C HIS A 317 3.50 -14.12 27.69
N ASN A 318 4.76 -13.79 27.98
CA ASN A 318 5.36 -13.86 29.30
C ASN A 318 6.06 -12.54 29.60
N HIS A 319 5.45 -11.69 30.42
CA HIS A 319 6.15 -10.51 30.90
C HIS A 319 7.06 -10.87 32.08
N SER A 320 8.33 -11.16 31.77
CA SER A 320 9.43 -11.17 32.75
C SER A 320 10.42 -10.07 32.35
N ASN A 321 10.71 -9.12 33.24
CA ASN A 321 11.59 -7.97 32.97
C ASN A 321 12.81 -8.32 32.09
N GLY A 322 12.78 -7.97 30.80
CA GLY A 322 13.96 -8.00 29.92
C GLY A 322 13.82 -8.46 28.46
N GLY A 323 12.64 -8.73 27.89
CA GLY A 323 12.53 -9.20 26.50
C GLY A 323 11.22 -8.86 25.77
N ASP A 324 11.40 -8.39 24.53
CA ASP A 324 10.48 -8.07 23.42
C ASP A 324 9.02 -7.64 23.70
N TYR A 325 8.83 -6.33 23.54
CA TYR A 325 7.56 -5.62 23.60
C TYR A 325 6.75 -5.78 22.31
N ILE A 326 5.60 -6.46 22.38
CA ILE A 326 4.51 -6.27 21.41
C ILE A 326 3.53 -5.26 22.04
N THR A 327 3.97 -3.99 22.05
CA THR A 327 3.21 -2.76 22.34
C THR A 327 2.56 -2.63 23.73
N VAL A 328 3.27 -2.03 24.68
CA VAL A 328 2.72 -1.49 25.94
C VAL A 328 2.33 -0.02 25.73
N ILE A 329 1.05 0.33 25.90
CA ILE A 329 0.63 1.74 26.08
C ILE A 329 0.49 1.97 27.60
N SER A 330 1.59 2.33 28.26
CA SER A 330 1.56 2.69 29.67
C SER A 330 0.92 4.08 29.82
N LYS A 331 -0.31 4.14 30.32
CA LYS A 331 -0.80 5.35 31.01
C LYS A 331 -0.39 5.22 32.47
N GLU A 332 0.61 5.99 32.89
CA GLU A 332 1.12 6.02 34.27
C GLU A 332 0.18 6.73 35.26
N ASP A 333 -1.14 6.54 35.12
CA ASP A 333 -2.08 7.04 36.12
C ASP A 333 -2.25 5.96 37.20
N ASN A 334 -1.79 6.26 38.41
CA ASN A 334 -2.05 5.49 39.64
C ASN A 334 -1.38 4.11 39.83
N GLN A 335 -0.15 3.91 39.34
CA GLN A 335 0.67 2.70 39.66
C GLN A 335 0.21 1.38 39.02
N TRP A 336 -0.76 1.45 38.11
CA TRP A 336 -1.24 0.34 37.29
C TRP A 336 -0.65 0.45 35.88
N VAL A 337 -0.28 -0.68 35.29
CA VAL A 337 0.14 -0.79 33.89
C VAL A 337 -0.92 -1.62 33.17
N SER A 338 -1.33 -1.14 32.01
CA SER A 338 -2.21 -1.91 31.13
C SER A 338 -1.36 -2.82 30.26
N GLU A 339 -1.60 -4.11 30.36
CA GLU A 339 -1.02 -5.14 29.51
C GLU A 339 -1.99 -5.47 28.39
N PHE A 340 -1.45 -5.69 27.19
CA PHE A 340 -2.22 -5.95 25.99
C PHE A 340 -1.47 -6.94 25.09
N VAL A 341 -2.15 -8.00 24.66
CA VAL A 341 -1.58 -9.01 23.76
C VAL A 341 -2.60 -9.37 22.70
N VAL A 342 -2.12 -9.56 21.48
CA VAL A 342 -2.91 -10.13 20.38
C VAL A 342 -2.23 -11.41 19.92
N SER A 343 -2.96 -12.52 19.93
CA SER A 343 -2.53 -13.79 19.35
C SER A 343 -3.49 -14.23 18.24
N TYR A 344 -2.98 -15.06 17.33
CA TYR A 344 -3.75 -15.64 16.25
C TYR A 344 -3.63 -17.15 16.30
N ILE A 345 -4.76 -17.84 16.12
CA ILE A 345 -4.78 -19.29 15.97
C ILE A 345 -5.56 -19.67 14.71
N THR A 346 -5.22 -20.83 14.15
CA THR A 346 -5.96 -21.42 13.04
C THR A 346 -6.50 -22.77 13.46
N LEU A 347 -7.82 -22.89 13.52
CA LEU A 347 -8.50 -24.14 13.80
C LEU A 347 -8.68 -24.91 12.49
N VAL A 348 -8.03 -26.06 12.37
CA VAL A 348 -8.13 -26.94 11.18
C VAL A 348 -9.45 -27.72 11.13
N SER A 349 -10.11 -27.85 12.27
CA SER A 349 -11.41 -28.50 12.47
C SER A 349 -12.15 -27.78 13.58
N ALA A 350 -13.45 -28.01 13.71
CA ALA A 350 -14.19 -27.43 14.82
C ALA A 350 -13.62 -27.91 16.17
N SER A 351 -13.23 -26.99 17.05
CA SER A 351 -12.65 -27.27 18.37
C SER A 351 -13.00 -26.18 19.36
N THR A 352 -12.85 -26.47 20.65
CA THR A 352 -12.82 -25.43 21.68
C THR A 352 -11.44 -24.77 21.71
N ILE A 353 -11.36 -23.66 22.43
CA ILE A 353 -10.13 -22.91 22.69
C ILE A 353 -10.12 -22.66 24.20
N ASP A 354 -9.05 -23.07 24.87
CA ASP A 354 -8.82 -22.81 26.30
C ASP A 354 -7.93 -21.56 26.45
N LEU A 355 -8.38 -20.60 27.26
CA LEU A 355 -7.78 -19.28 27.38
C LEU A 355 -7.59 -18.91 28.84
N ASP A 356 -6.36 -18.63 29.23
CA ASP A 356 -6.00 -18.36 30.61
C ASP A 356 -5.22 -17.05 30.73
N ILE A 357 -5.64 -16.20 31.66
CA ILE A 357 -4.88 -15.04 32.14
C ILE A 357 -4.37 -15.40 33.52
N ASN A 358 -3.05 -15.53 33.65
CA ASN A 358 -2.38 -15.86 34.88
C ASN A 358 -1.54 -14.69 35.37
N TYR A 359 -1.35 -14.58 36.69
CA TYR A 359 -0.50 -13.54 37.27
C TYR A 359 0.24 -14.01 38.52
N ARG A 360 1.43 -13.44 38.77
CA ARG A 360 2.23 -13.70 39.99
C ARG A 360 3.19 -12.56 40.31
N LYS A 361 3.81 -12.64 41.48
CA LYS A 361 4.97 -11.84 41.85
C LYS A 361 5.79 -12.58 42.92
N ASP A 362 7.11 -12.70 42.70
CA ASP A 362 7.98 -13.58 43.49
C ASP A 362 8.04 -13.25 44.99
N ASP A 363 8.06 -11.96 45.34
CA ASP A 363 8.48 -11.48 46.68
C ASP A 363 7.55 -10.43 47.30
N LYS A 364 6.42 -10.13 46.63
CA LYS A 364 5.44 -9.12 47.03
C LYS A 364 4.03 -9.52 46.59
N THR A 365 3.05 -8.74 47.00
CA THR A 365 1.68 -8.88 46.53
C THR A 365 1.57 -8.49 45.05
N ALA A 366 1.17 -9.43 44.21
CA ALA A 366 0.71 -9.17 42.85
C ALA A 366 -0.75 -8.71 42.88
N ARG A 367 -1.12 -7.73 42.06
CA ARG A 367 -2.51 -7.26 41.91
C ARG A 367 -2.84 -7.12 40.43
N ILE A 368 -4.03 -7.58 40.05
CA ILE A 368 -4.54 -7.55 38.68
C ILE A 368 -6.04 -7.19 38.67
N SER A 369 -6.46 -6.31 37.77
CA SER A 369 -7.86 -5.93 37.54
C SER A 369 -8.16 -5.89 36.04
N ASP A 370 -9.44 -5.71 35.71
CA ASP A 370 -9.89 -5.43 34.33
C ASP A 370 -9.41 -6.45 33.29
N ALA A 371 -9.29 -7.72 33.69
CA ALA A 371 -8.88 -8.79 32.79
C ALA A 371 -9.98 -9.07 31.77
N ARG A 372 -9.65 -9.01 30.48
CA ARG A 372 -10.57 -9.20 29.35
C ARG A 372 -9.91 -10.07 28.29
N ILE A 373 -10.73 -10.93 27.70
CA ILE A 373 -10.39 -11.76 26.54
C ILE A 373 -11.44 -11.49 25.48
N GLU A 374 -11.01 -11.08 24.30
CA GLU A 374 -11.88 -10.92 23.13
C GLU A 374 -11.47 -11.92 22.05
N ILE A 375 -12.45 -12.58 21.44
CA ILE A 375 -12.23 -13.55 20.37
C ILE A 375 -12.99 -13.08 19.15
N TRP A 376 -12.32 -13.10 18.01
CA TRP A 376 -12.89 -12.71 16.73
C TRP A 376 -12.52 -13.77 15.70
N ARG A 377 -13.50 -14.35 15.00
CA ARG A 377 -13.20 -15.11 13.78
C ARG A 377 -12.81 -14.12 12.69
N VAL A 378 -11.58 -14.25 12.21
CA VAL A 378 -11.06 -13.44 11.11
C VAL A 378 -11.47 -14.13 9.81
N VAL A 379 -12.16 -13.39 8.95
CA VAL A 379 -12.66 -13.88 7.66
C VAL A 379 -11.69 -13.51 6.57
#